data_AF-A0A657B2V4-F1
#
_entry.id   AF-A0A657B2V4-F1
#
_cell.length_a   1.000
_cell.length_b   1.000
_cell.length_c   1.000
_cell.angle_alpha   90.00
_cell.angle_beta   90.00
_cell.angle_gamma   90.00
#
_symmetry.space_group_name_H-M   'P 1'
#
loop_
_entity.id
_entity.type
_entity.pdbx_description
1 polymer ?
#
loop_
_entity_poly.entity_id
_entity_poly.type
_entity_poly.pdbx_seq_one_letter_code
_entity_poly.pdbx_strand_id
1 'polypeptide(L)'
;MLGTVSNLVELNLLTQRLDDALAENLFNDSKQSDINEQSYVKAYQSASRREDRLRQLVLVERAGELLDRHARNPVLRFTLSVSEKPAKKSGLHSLHGFLMRGLDAFYRMSDVDLLMQTLIERESRILSRIYNGDPQPFKL
;
A
#
# COMPACT_ATOMS: atom_id res chain seq x y z
N MET A 1 -7.62 -14.65 11.73
CA MET A 1 -8.49 -13.45 11.77
C MET A 1 -7.83 -12.30 12.53
N LEU A 2 -7.45 -12.43 13.82
CA LEU A 2 -6.79 -11.34 14.56
C LEU A 2 -5.46 -10.88 13.94
N GLY A 3 -4.58 -11.80 13.53
CA GLY A 3 -3.31 -11.44 12.87
C GLY A 3 -3.48 -10.74 11.50
N THR A 4 -4.53 -11.08 10.75
CA THR A 4 -4.87 -10.47 9.45
C THR A 4 -5.23 -9.01 9.62
N VAL A 5 -6.15 -8.72 10.55
CA VAL A 5 -6.59 -7.34 10.84
C VAL A 5 -5.43 -6.54 11.43
N SER A 6 -4.61 -7.15 12.30
CA SER A 6 -3.42 -6.50 12.86
C SER A 6 -2.44 -6.06 11.77
N ASN A 7 -2.13 -6.92 10.79
CA ASN A 7 -1.20 -6.58 9.70
C ASN A 7 -1.73 -5.43 8.83
N LEU A 8 -3.02 -5.46 8.47
CA LEU A 8 -3.62 -4.41 7.65
C LEU A 8 -3.71 -3.07 8.38
N VAL A 9 -4.03 -3.10 9.68
CA VAL A 9 -4.04 -1.89 10.53
C VAL A 9 -2.63 -1.34 10.69
N GLU A 10 -1.63 -2.21 10.93
CA GLU A 10 -0.22 -1.81 11.01
C GLU A 10 0.25 -1.18 9.70
N LEU A 11 -0.04 -1.82 8.56
CA LEU A 11 0.29 -1.29 7.23
C LEU A 11 -0.34 0.08 6.99
N ASN A 12 -1.63 0.24 7.32
CA ASN A 12 -2.34 1.50 7.14
C ASN A 12 -1.71 2.61 7.99
N LEU A 13 -1.49 2.36 9.28
CA LEU A 13 -0.89 3.34 10.20
C LEU A 13 0.53 3.70 9.78
N LEU A 14 1.34 2.71 9.41
CA LEU A 14 2.71 2.93 8.97
C LEU A 14 2.75 3.76 7.69
N THR A 15 1.89 3.44 6.72
CA THR A 15 1.78 4.19 5.45
C THR A 15 1.41 5.65 5.71
N GLN A 16 0.36 5.90 6.50
CA GLN A 16 -0.05 7.27 6.85
C GLN A 16 1.08 8.06 7.51
N ARG A 17 1.75 7.48 8.51
CA ARG A 17 2.87 8.15 9.19
C ARG A 17 4.02 8.49 8.27
N LEU A 18 4.34 7.59 7.34
CA LEU A 18 5.42 7.78 6.38
C LEU A 18 5.07 8.81 5.31
N ASP A 19 3.81 8.85 4.88
CA ASP A 19 3.30 9.80 3.89
C ASP A 19 3.18 11.21 4.48
N ASP A 20 2.69 11.33 5.72
CA ASP A 20 2.62 12.60 6.45
C ASP A 20 4.04 13.19 6.63
N ALA A 21 4.99 12.38 7.11
CA ALA A 21 6.38 12.83 7.27
C ALA A 21 7.02 13.22 5.93
N LEU A 22 6.71 12.50 4.84
CA LEU A 22 7.21 12.82 3.51
C LEU A 22 6.62 14.15 3.01
N ALA A 23 5.31 14.35 3.18
CA ALA A 23 4.64 15.58 2.80
C ALA A 23 5.18 16.78 3.59
N GLU A 24 5.33 16.65 4.91
CA GLU A 24 5.96 17.68 5.74
C GLU A 24 7.36 18.03 5.21
N ASN A 25 8.22 17.04 4.95
CA ASN A 25 9.58 17.30 4.45
C ASN A 25 9.60 17.88 3.04
N LEU A 26 8.65 17.52 2.17
CA LEU A 26 8.52 18.08 0.82
C LEU A 26 8.14 19.56 0.85
N PHE A 27 7.26 19.97 1.76
CA PHE A 27 6.68 21.32 1.78
C PHE A 27 7.22 22.23 2.90
N ASN A 28 8.12 21.74 3.76
CA ASN A 28 8.73 22.53 4.83
C ASN A 28 9.63 23.66 4.30
N ASP A 29 10.19 23.55 3.10
CA ASP A 29 10.93 24.63 2.46
C ASP A 29 9.98 25.45 1.59
N SER A 30 9.65 26.67 2.04
CA SER A 30 8.70 27.59 1.39
C SER A 30 9.10 28.02 -0.03
N LYS A 31 10.30 27.64 -0.49
CA LYS A 31 10.80 27.85 -1.85
C LYS A 31 10.56 26.66 -2.79
N GLN A 32 10.20 25.49 -2.26
CA GLN A 32 9.96 24.30 -3.06
C GLN A 32 8.49 24.28 -3.54
N SER A 33 8.20 25.01 -4.61
CA SER A 33 6.86 25.06 -5.20
C SER A 33 6.52 23.85 -6.08
N ASP A 34 7.54 23.16 -6.62
CA ASP A 34 7.38 22.01 -7.51
C ASP A 34 7.99 20.72 -6.92
N ILE A 35 7.23 19.63 -7.03
CA ILE A 35 7.69 18.27 -6.72
C ILE A 35 8.43 17.74 -7.94
N ASN A 36 9.72 17.43 -7.78
CA ASN A 36 10.52 16.75 -8.79
C ASN A 36 11.28 15.58 -8.16
N GLU A 37 11.94 14.77 -8.98
CA GLU A 37 12.65 13.57 -8.52
C GLU A 37 13.68 13.89 -7.43
N GLN A 38 14.45 14.97 -7.60
CA GLN A 38 15.49 15.37 -6.66
C GLN A 38 14.91 15.81 -5.31
N SER A 39 13.87 16.65 -5.32
CA SER A 39 13.21 17.10 -4.08
C SER A 39 12.49 15.96 -3.38
N TYR A 40 11.88 15.05 -4.14
CA TYR A 40 11.25 13.84 -3.61
C TYR A 40 12.27 12.92 -2.93
N VAL A 41 13.38 12.59 -3.59
CA VAL A 41 14.43 11.71 -3.02
C VAL A 41 15.02 12.31 -1.74
N LYS A 42 15.32 13.61 -1.74
CA LYS A 42 15.85 14.31 -0.56
C LYS A 42 14.84 14.30 0.60
N ALA A 43 13.58 14.58 0.32
CA ALA A 43 12.52 14.53 1.33
C ALA A 43 12.32 13.09 1.85
N TYR A 44 12.34 12.09 0.97
CA TYR A 44 12.19 10.68 1.31
C TYR A 44 13.28 10.18 2.26
N GLN A 45 14.54 10.51 1.96
CA GLN A 45 15.69 10.20 2.82
C GLN A 45 15.59 10.85 4.20
N SER A 46 15.03 12.06 4.27
CA SER A 46 14.89 12.84 5.51
C SER A 46 13.67 12.43 6.33
N ALA A 47 12.58 12.04 5.68
CA ALA A 47 11.28 11.79 6.28
C ALA A 47 11.15 10.42 6.96
N SER A 48 11.95 9.42 6.54
CA SER A 48 11.74 8.05 6.98
C SER A 48 13.02 7.28 7.22
N ARG A 49 13.02 6.48 8.30
CA ARG A 49 14.09 5.52 8.55
C ARG A 49 13.96 4.37 7.56
N ARG A 50 15.11 3.91 7.04
CA ARG A 50 15.17 2.76 6.11
C ARG A 50 14.46 1.53 6.65
N GLU A 51 14.57 1.27 7.95
CA GLU A 51 13.91 0.14 8.63
C GLU A 51 12.38 0.20 8.53
N ASP A 52 11.79 1.39 8.69
CA ASP A 52 10.34 1.57 8.61
C ASP A 52 9.84 1.31 7.18
N ARG A 53 10.60 1.71 6.16
CA ARG A 53 10.28 1.40 4.75
C ARG A 53 10.43 -0.08 4.42
N LEU A 54 11.47 -0.74 4.93
CA LEU A 54 11.61 -2.19 4.79
C LEU A 54 10.47 -2.94 5.49
N ARG A 55 10.04 -2.48 6.67
CA ARG A 55 8.87 -3.02 7.35
C ARG A 55 7.60 -2.82 6.52
N GLN A 56 7.42 -1.66 5.91
CA GLN A 56 6.29 -1.39 5.01
C GLN A 56 6.24 -2.40 3.85
N LEU A 57 7.38 -2.71 3.22
CA LEU A 57 7.44 -3.73 2.15
C LEU A 57 7.00 -5.11 2.62
N VAL A 58 7.49 -5.57 3.78
CA VAL A 58 7.08 -6.85 4.38
C VAL A 58 5.57 -6.88 4.67
N LEU A 59 5.00 -5.77 5.13
CA LEU A 59 3.57 -5.66 5.40
C LEU A 59 2.74 -5.64 4.10
N VAL A 60 3.23 -5.00 3.04
CA VAL A 60 2.62 -5.00 1.71
C VAL A 60 2.59 -6.41 1.12
N GLU A 61 3.70 -7.15 1.16
CA GLU A 61 3.79 -8.55 0.72
C GLU A 61 2.72 -9.42 1.41
N ARG A 62 2.71 -9.39 2.76
CA ARG A 62 1.72 -10.13 3.56
C ARG A 62 0.29 -9.71 3.28
N ALA A 63 0.05 -8.42 3.03
CA ALA A 63 -1.29 -7.94 2.68
C ALA A 63 -1.73 -8.52 1.33
N GLY A 64 -0.85 -8.59 0.34
CA GLY A 64 -1.11 -9.22 -0.95
C GLY A 64 -1.52 -10.69 -0.82
N GLU A 65 -0.73 -11.49 -0.11
CA GLU A 65 -1.01 -12.91 0.16
C GLU A 65 -2.36 -13.12 0.87
N LEU A 66 -2.65 -12.27 1.86
CA LEU A 66 -3.90 -12.33 2.62
C LEU A 66 -5.10 -11.97 1.74
N LEU A 67 -4.97 -10.91 0.93
CA LEU A 67 -6.03 -10.47 0.03
C LEU A 67 -6.31 -11.49 -1.06
N ASP A 68 -5.28 -12.13 -1.64
CA ASP A 68 -5.47 -13.22 -2.61
C ASP A 68 -6.29 -14.37 -2.01
N ARG A 69 -5.86 -14.87 -0.85
CA ARG A 69 -6.56 -15.95 -0.13
C ARG A 69 -8.02 -15.61 0.14
N HIS A 70 -8.29 -14.37 0.58
CA HIS A 70 -9.64 -13.95 0.93
C HIS A 70 -10.51 -13.68 -0.31
N ALA A 71 -9.95 -13.11 -1.38
CA ALA A 71 -10.65 -12.87 -2.63
C ALA A 71 -11.11 -14.15 -3.32
N ARG A 72 -10.36 -15.24 -3.18
CA ARG A 72 -10.69 -16.56 -3.72
C ARG A 72 -11.67 -17.35 -2.83
N ASN A 73 -12.06 -16.83 -1.65
CA ASN A 73 -13.00 -17.51 -0.77
C ASN A 73 -14.46 -17.29 -1.24
N PRO A 74 -15.15 -18.34 -1.73
CA PRO A 74 -16.51 -18.19 -2.26
C PRO A 74 -17.53 -17.80 -1.19
N VAL A 75 -17.34 -18.21 0.06
CA VAL A 75 -18.23 -17.86 1.18
C VAL A 75 -18.13 -16.37 1.49
N LEU A 76 -16.92 -15.81 1.49
CA LEU A 76 -16.72 -14.38 1.73
C LEU A 76 -17.40 -13.55 0.63
N ARG A 77 -17.20 -13.94 -0.64
CA ARG A 77 -17.80 -13.26 -1.79
C ARG A 77 -19.32 -13.34 -1.76
N PHE A 78 -19.88 -14.51 -1.44
CA PHE A 78 -21.31 -14.67 -1.27
C PHE A 78 -21.85 -13.77 -0.14
N THR A 79 -21.21 -13.78 1.02
CA THR A 79 -21.61 -12.97 2.18
C THR A 79 -21.60 -11.48 1.87
N LEU A 80 -20.59 -11.00 1.15
CA LEU A 80 -20.55 -9.62 0.68
C LEU A 80 -21.64 -9.33 -0.35
N SER A 81 -21.91 -10.22 -1.30
CA SER A 81 -22.97 -10.00 -2.30
C SER A 81 -24.36 -9.84 -1.69
N VAL A 82 -24.69 -10.62 -0.65
CA VAL A 82 -26.02 -10.55 0.00
C VAL A 82 -26.15 -9.34 0.93
N SER A 83 -25.04 -8.71 1.33
CA SER A 83 -25.04 -7.56 2.25
C SER A 83 -25.17 -6.18 1.57
N GLU A 84 -25.30 -6.12 0.24
CA GLU A 84 -25.42 -4.86 -0.50
C GLU A 84 -26.65 -4.04 -0.08
N LYS A 85 -27.83 -4.67 -0.04
CA LYS A 85 -29.10 -4.03 0.34
C LYS A 85 -29.07 -3.48 1.78
N PRO A 86 -28.65 -4.24 2.81
CA PRO A 86 -28.52 -3.69 4.16
C PRO A 86 -27.44 -2.60 4.24
N ALA A 87 -26.29 -2.74 3.56
CA ALA A 87 -25.27 -1.70 3.53
C ALA A 87 -25.80 -0.37 2.97
N LYS A 88 -26.61 -0.43 1.90
CA LYS A 88 -27.27 0.75 1.33
C LYS A 88 -28.23 1.41 2.32
N LYS A 89 -29.03 0.63 3.03
CA LYS A 89 -29.97 1.14 4.04
C LYS A 89 -29.26 1.78 5.24
N SER A 90 -28.06 1.30 5.57
CA SER A 90 -27.26 1.81 6.70
C SER A 90 -26.28 2.93 6.30
N GLY A 91 -26.34 3.45 5.07
CA GLY A 91 -25.42 4.51 4.61
C GLY A 91 -23.98 4.03 4.30
N LEU A 92 -23.74 2.72 4.30
CA LEU A 92 -22.43 2.10 4.06
C LEU A 92 -22.23 1.63 2.62
N HIS A 93 -23.04 2.14 1.67
CA HIS A 93 -23.01 1.68 0.28
C HIS A 93 -21.63 1.87 -0.37
N SER A 94 -20.98 3.01 -0.15
CA SER A 94 -19.66 3.30 -0.72
C SER A 94 -18.57 2.37 -0.18
N LEU A 95 -18.61 2.08 1.14
CA LEU A 95 -17.69 1.14 1.77
C LEU A 95 -17.90 -0.28 1.24
N HIS A 96 -19.15 -0.72 1.14
CA HIS A 96 -19.49 -2.03 0.55
C HIS A 96 -19.01 -2.14 -0.89
N GLY A 97 -19.29 -1.13 -1.72
CA GLY A 97 -18.83 -1.09 -3.11
C GLY A 97 -17.31 -1.09 -3.23
N PHE A 98 -16.60 -0.43 -2.32
CA PHE A 98 -15.14 -0.47 -2.25
C PHE A 98 -14.62 -1.90 -1.99
N LEU A 99 -15.17 -2.59 -0.98
CA LEU A 99 -14.80 -3.97 -0.66
C LEU A 99 -15.07 -4.94 -1.81
N MET A 100 -16.24 -4.81 -2.47
CA MET A 100 -16.58 -5.64 -3.63
C MET A 100 -15.62 -5.44 -4.79
N ARG A 101 -15.29 -4.19 -5.14
CA ARG A 101 -14.31 -3.90 -6.21
C ARG A 101 -12.93 -4.43 -5.87
N GLY A 102 -12.49 -4.29 -4.61
CA GLY A 102 -11.23 -4.83 -4.14
C GLY A 102 -11.17 -6.36 -4.29
N LEU A 103 -12.18 -7.07 -3.77
CA LEU A 103 -12.26 -8.53 -3.90
C LEU A 103 -12.30 -8.99 -5.36
N ASP A 104 -13.11 -8.33 -6.20
CA ASP A 104 -13.19 -8.68 -7.62
C ASP A 104 -11.87 -8.43 -8.37
N ALA A 105 -11.12 -7.37 -8.01
CA ALA A 105 -9.81 -7.09 -8.60
C ALA A 105 -8.79 -8.20 -8.27
N PHE A 106 -8.69 -8.60 -7.00
CA PHE A 106 -7.81 -9.71 -6.58
C PHE A 106 -8.26 -11.05 -7.17
N TYR A 107 -9.57 -11.32 -7.24
CA TYR A 107 -10.10 -12.55 -7.83
C TYR A 107 -9.74 -12.68 -9.33
N ARG A 108 -9.79 -11.58 -10.08
CA ARG A 108 -9.43 -11.55 -11.50
C ARG A 108 -7.92 -11.60 -11.75
N MET A 109 -7.12 -11.35 -10.72
CA MET A 109 -5.67 -11.37 -10.79
C MET A 109 -5.19 -12.84 -10.87
N SER A 110 -4.48 -13.17 -11.95
CA SER A 110 -4.14 -14.55 -12.30
C SER A 110 -3.11 -15.15 -11.35
N ASP A 111 -2.10 -14.35 -10.98
CA ASP A 111 -0.97 -14.77 -10.14
C ASP A 111 -0.56 -13.58 -9.25
N VAL A 112 -1.07 -13.57 -8.01
CA VAL A 112 -0.75 -12.52 -7.03
C VAL A 112 0.66 -12.71 -6.49
N ASP A 113 1.14 -13.94 -6.36
CA ASP A 113 2.49 -14.21 -5.85
C ASP A 113 3.56 -13.63 -6.79
N LEU A 114 3.41 -13.82 -8.10
CA LEU A 114 4.28 -13.21 -9.11
C LEU A 114 4.22 -11.68 -9.08
N LEU A 115 3.02 -11.10 -8.89
CA LEU A 115 2.87 -9.65 -8.76
C LEU A 115 3.62 -9.14 -7.53
N MET A 116 3.42 -9.78 -6.37
CA MET A 116 4.04 -9.37 -5.11
C MET A 116 5.55 -9.52 -5.19
N GLN A 117 6.06 -10.63 -5.73
CA GLN A 117 7.50 -10.81 -5.96
C GLN A 117 8.06 -9.67 -6.82
N THR A 118 7.43 -9.40 -7.97
CA THR A 118 7.87 -8.33 -8.88
C THR A 118 7.86 -6.96 -8.22
N LEU A 119 6.82 -6.67 -7.44
CA LEU A 119 6.68 -5.41 -6.72
C LEU A 119 7.77 -5.26 -5.66
N ILE A 120 7.96 -6.27 -4.80
CA ILE A 120 8.94 -6.22 -3.70
C ILE A 120 10.36 -6.12 -4.24
N GLU A 121 10.71 -6.85 -5.31
CA GLU A 121 12.02 -6.74 -5.95
C GLU A 121 12.29 -5.34 -6.50
N ARG A 122 11.32 -4.74 -7.20
CA ARG A 122 11.44 -3.40 -7.77
C ARG A 122 11.55 -2.32 -6.69
N GLU A 123 10.64 -2.35 -5.72
CA GLU A 123 10.61 -1.37 -4.64
C GLU A 123 11.85 -1.47 -3.75
N SER A 124 12.32 -2.69 -3.45
CA SER A 124 13.57 -2.88 -2.69
C SER A 124 14.77 -2.31 -3.43
N ARG A 125 14.82 -2.44 -4.76
CA ARG A 125 15.89 -1.87 -5.59
C ARG A 125 15.83 -0.34 -5.59
N ILE A 126 14.66 0.25 -5.77
CA ILE A 126 14.45 1.71 -5.70
C ILE A 126 14.87 2.22 -4.32
N LEU A 127 14.40 1.58 -3.25
CA LEU A 127 14.71 1.95 -1.87
C LEU A 127 16.22 1.93 -1.59
N SER A 128 16.90 0.87 -2.04
CA SER A 128 18.35 0.75 -1.93
C SER A 128 19.06 1.89 -2.65
N ARG A 129 18.66 2.20 -3.89
CA ARG A 129 19.23 3.29 -4.68
C ARG A 129 19.00 4.66 -4.05
N ILE A 130 17.80 4.92 -3.54
CA ILE A 130 17.48 6.14 -2.79
C ILE A 130 18.46 6.30 -1.63
N TYR A 131 18.59 5.30 -0.75
CA TYR A 131 19.46 5.44 0.44
C TYR A 131 20.96 5.41 0.13
N ASN A 132 21.38 4.88 -1.02
CA ASN A 132 22.77 4.89 -1.47
C ASN A 132 23.15 6.15 -2.26
N GLY A 133 22.21 7.06 -2.51
CA GLY A 133 22.46 8.31 -3.24
C GLY A 133 22.68 8.13 -4.74
N ASP A 134 22.06 7.11 -5.35
CA ASP A 134 22.05 6.94 -6.81
C ASP A 134 21.40 8.17 -7.48
N PRO A 135 21.98 8.74 -8.55
CA PRO A 135 21.41 9.90 -9.25
C PRO A 135 20.12 9.58 -10.05
N GLN A 136 19.80 8.30 -10.30
CA GLN A 136 18.60 7.88 -11.04
C GLN A 136 17.90 6.69 -10.33
N PRO A 137 17.43 6.85 -9.08
CA PRO A 137 16.97 5.74 -8.26
C PRO A 137 15.77 4.99 -8.86
N PHE A 138 14.92 5.68 -9.63
CA PHE A 138 13.70 5.12 -10.22
C PHE A 138 13.91 4.45 -11.59
N LYS A 139 15.12 4.48 -12.16
CA LYS A 139 15.41 3.90 -13.48
C LYS A 139 15.68 2.40 -13.40
N LEU A 140 14.63 1.59 -13.46
CA LEU A 140 14.68 0.12 -13.26
C LEU A 140 15.17 -0.69 -14.47
#